data_AF-A0A7S4BRS9-F1
#
_entry.id   AF-A0A7S4BRS9-F1
#
_cell.length_a   1.000
_cell.length_b   1.000
_cell.length_c   1.000
_cell.angle_alpha   90.00
_cell.angle_beta   90.00
_cell.angle_gamma   90.00
#
_symmetry.space_group_name_H-M   'P 1'
#
loop_
_entity.id
_entity.type
_entity.pdbx_description
1 polymer ?
#
loop_
_entity_poly.entity_id
_entity_poly.type
_entity_poly.pdbx_seq_one_letter_code
_entity_poly.pdbx_strand_id
1 'polypeptide(L)'
;MSAVFGYVFPEKLEVELLIEAELAGLEVKREEVAVEDPRMVVTRSHARYQLLSHKDVAEIDKMELAKAKAEAKAKKKAEAKAAAEAAAAAEAAPLPPSKKGSSKTGSRPPSAQAAAPPAGADPADDNDDADGDGSGGGGRGDGDGDGILVEEWEKQVDDVEMRRIRECVPRAPDGSEALHALPSPTSLALALRRLVATLSIEFYELHSNAMRARATKEEQALKAELTSELDERLLAHRPRPYRVETDMFDERHAEIMAHRERFVRHEKAVAARRKAVASHLDAQMRESDEIEKTHLSKLETLRAALGHDKNTHTSTLQRLAREAGALHSTYVHALEARLGALRRASEQAFEAVRESNADFAATFKPFEKGGVFNSEEADRFKQRLQALDEEAATAAAGQ
;
A
#
# COMPACT_ATOMS: atom_id res chain seq x y z
N MET A 1 -12.08 -24.98 28.78
CA MET A 1 -10.94 -24.25 28.21
C MET A 1 -11.44 -22.86 27.85
N SER A 2 -11.07 -21.86 28.65
CA SER A 2 -11.42 -20.45 28.44
C SER A 2 -10.29 -19.80 27.65
N ALA A 3 -10.55 -19.40 26.40
CA ALA A 3 -9.60 -18.66 25.59
C ALA A 3 -9.78 -17.17 25.89
N VAL A 4 -8.84 -16.61 26.66
CA VAL A 4 -8.71 -15.17 26.86
C VAL A 4 -7.97 -14.61 25.64
N PHE A 5 -8.69 -13.96 24.73
CA PHE A 5 -8.10 -13.15 23.67
C PHE A 5 -7.46 -11.91 24.30
N GLY A 6 -6.13 -11.91 24.41
CA GLY A 6 -5.37 -10.74 24.81
C GLY A 6 -5.22 -9.82 23.62
N TYR A 7 -5.93 -8.69 23.63
CA TYR A 7 -5.68 -7.57 22.72
C TYR A 7 -4.29 -7.02 23.03
N VAL A 8 -3.33 -7.18 22.11
CA VAL A 8 -2.04 -6.50 22.19
C VAL A 8 -2.24 -5.14 21.51
N PHE A 9 -2.28 -4.08 22.30
CA PHE A 9 -2.30 -2.72 21.78
C PHE A 9 -1.05 -2.50 20.91
N PRO A 10 -1.17 -2.00 19.67
CA PRO A 10 -0.01 -1.73 18.85
C PRO A 10 0.81 -0.60 19.49
N GLU A 11 2.07 -0.87 19.81
CA GLU A 11 3.05 0.05 20.46
C GLU A 11 3.09 1.46 19.83
N LYS A 12 2.73 1.58 18.55
CA LYS A 12 2.64 2.87 17.83
C LYS A 12 1.61 3.82 18.44
N LEU A 13 0.50 3.29 18.98
CA LEU A 13 -0.58 4.07 19.57
C LEU A 13 -0.20 4.57 20.98
N GLU A 14 0.64 3.83 21.70
CA GLU A 14 1.20 4.27 22.99
C GLU A 14 2.23 5.39 22.81
N VAL A 15 3.05 5.31 21.76
CA VAL A 15 4.02 6.36 21.42
C VAL A 15 3.31 7.64 20.97
N GLU A 16 2.24 7.55 20.19
CA GLU A 16 1.42 8.73 19.84
C GLU A 16 0.72 9.32 21.07
N LEU A 17 0.22 8.48 21.99
CA LEU A 17 -0.37 8.95 23.25
C LEU A 17 0.64 9.66 24.16
N LEU A 18 1.90 9.21 24.18
CA LEU A 18 2.98 9.86 24.93
C LEU A 18 3.36 11.22 24.34
N ILE A 19 3.42 11.33 23.01
CA ILE A 19 3.70 12.60 22.32
C ILE A 19 2.55 13.59 22.52
N GLU A 20 1.30 13.13 22.51
CA GLU A 20 0.12 13.96 22.78
C GLU A 20 0.04 14.43 24.25
N ALA A 21 0.46 13.61 25.21
CA ALA A 21 0.55 14.00 26.62
C ALA A 21 1.63 15.07 26.88
N GLU A 22 2.78 14.96 26.22
CA GLU A 22 3.83 15.98 26.26
C GLU A 22 3.39 17.31 25.59
N LEU A 23 2.64 17.25 24.49
CA LEU A 23 2.08 18.44 23.82
C LEU A 23 0.96 19.13 24.63
N ALA A 24 0.29 18.38 25.52
CA ALA A 24 -0.77 18.90 26.39
C ALA A 24 -0.26 19.51 27.71
N GLY A 25 1.06 19.54 27.96
CA GLY A 25 1.66 20.19 29.14
C GLY A 25 1.44 19.43 30.45
N LEU A 26 1.06 18.16 30.41
CA LEU A 26 0.93 17.32 31.59
C LEU A 26 2.30 16.69 31.89
N GLU A 27 2.98 17.18 32.92
CA GLU A 27 4.17 16.53 33.47
C GLU A 27 3.78 15.15 34.03
N VAL A 28 3.97 14.11 33.21
CA VAL A 28 3.87 12.73 33.66
C VAL A 28 5.08 12.48 34.57
N LYS A 29 4.83 12.41 35.88
CA LYS A 29 5.82 11.95 36.86
C LYS A 29 6.26 10.55 36.46
N ARG A 30 7.46 10.45 35.88
CA ARG A 30 8.13 9.18 35.64
C ARG A 30 8.43 8.56 37.00
N GLU A 31 7.64 7.57 37.41
CA GLU A 31 8.13 6.58 38.36
C GLU A 31 9.30 5.89 37.65
N GLU A 32 10.51 6.09 38.16
CA GLU A 32 11.71 5.36 37.74
C GLU A 32 11.57 3.89 38.16
N VAL A 33 10.71 3.16 37.46
CA VAL A 33 10.79 1.71 37.38
C VAL A 33 12.11 1.44 36.68
N ALA A 34 13.01 0.69 37.31
CA ALA A 34 14.25 0.26 36.70
C ALA A 34 13.92 -0.40 35.36
N VAL A 35 14.16 0.35 34.27
CA VAL A 35 13.81 -0.04 32.92
C VAL A 35 14.71 -1.22 32.58
N GLU A 36 14.18 -2.43 32.72
CA GLU A 36 14.71 -3.59 32.02
C GLU A 36 14.78 -3.21 30.55
N ASP A 37 15.99 -3.39 29.99
CA ASP A 37 16.40 -2.95 28.66
C ASP A 37 15.22 -2.92 27.67
N PRO A 38 14.80 -1.76 27.12
CA PRO A 38 13.53 -1.58 26.40
C PRO A 38 13.42 -2.40 25.10
N ARG A 39 14.45 -3.19 24.79
CA ARG A 39 14.52 -4.14 23.69
C ARG A 39 14.28 -5.58 24.13
N MET A 40 14.03 -5.87 25.40
CA MET A 40 13.87 -7.24 25.90
C MET A 40 12.40 -7.58 26.12
N VAL A 41 11.86 -8.44 25.27
CA VAL A 41 10.50 -9.00 25.39
C VAL A 41 10.58 -10.34 26.10
N VAL A 42 9.92 -10.46 27.25
CA VAL A 42 9.83 -11.72 28.00
C VAL A 42 8.47 -12.36 27.75
N THR A 43 8.45 -13.59 27.24
CA THR A 43 7.19 -14.32 27.03
C THR A 43 6.66 -14.91 28.34
N ARG A 44 5.39 -15.35 28.35
CA ARG A 44 4.77 -16.07 29.49
C ARG A 44 5.54 -17.32 29.93
N SER A 45 6.35 -17.91 29.04
CA SER A 45 7.24 -19.05 29.33
C SER A 45 8.62 -18.65 29.87
N HIS A 46 8.83 -17.36 30.20
CA HIS A 46 10.11 -16.78 30.62
C HIS A 46 11.22 -16.84 29.56
N ALA A 47 10.89 -17.06 28.28
CA ALA A 47 11.86 -16.91 27.21
C ALA A 47 12.07 -15.41 26.93
N ARG A 48 13.33 -15.00 26.85
CA ARG A 48 13.73 -13.61 26.65
C ARG A 48 14.16 -13.39 25.20
N TYR A 49 13.51 -12.46 24.51
CA TYR A 49 13.77 -12.12 23.12
C TYR A 49 14.26 -10.68 23.06
N GLN A 50 15.36 -10.44 22.36
CA GLN A 50 15.86 -9.10 22.12
C GLN A 50 15.31 -8.58 20.78
N LEU A 51 14.55 -7.49 20.81
CA LEU A 51 14.10 -6.75 19.63
C LEU A 51 15.33 -6.10 18.99
N LEU A 52 15.75 -6.67 17.86
CA LEU A 52 16.85 -6.19 17.05
C LEU A 52 16.36 -5.01 16.20
N SER A 53 17.10 -3.89 16.23
CA SER A 53 16.84 -2.78 15.33
C SER A 53 17.27 -3.11 13.90
N HIS A 54 16.78 -2.36 12.91
CA HIS A 54 17.20 -2.52 11.51
C HIS A 54 18.73 -2.46 11.31
N LYS A 55 19.44 -1.73 12.18
CA LYS A 55 20.91 -1.69 12.18
C LYS A 55 21.52 -3.02 12.66
N ASP A 56 20.92 -3.62 13.69
CA ASP A 56 21.37 -4.89 14.27
C ASP A 56 21.10 -6.05 13.29
N VAL A 57 19.97 -6.03 12.58
CA VAL A 57 19.67 -7.01 11.50
C VAL A 57 20.70 -6.91 10.37
N ALA A 58 21.04 -5.69 9.93
CA ALA A 58 22.05 -5.50 8.89
C ALA A 58 23.47 -5.93 9.34
N GLU A 59 23.78 -5.87 10.63
CA GLU A 59 25.04 -6.39 11.17
C GLU A 59 25.06 -7.91 11.27
N ILE A 60 23.93 -8.52 11.64
CA ILE A 60 23.75 -9.98 11.63
C ILE A 60 23.89 -10.52 10.20
N ASP A 61 23.21 -9.91 9.23
CA ASP A 61 23.32 -10.30 7.81
C ASP A 61 24.77 -10.19 7.32
N LYS A 62 25.51 -9.15 7.73
CA LYS A 62 26.94 -9.01 7.42
C LYS A 62 27.78 -10.10 8.06
N MET A 63 27.49 -10.48 9.31
CA MET A 63 28.19 -11.55 10.00
C MET A 63 27.89 -12.93 9.40
N GLU A 64 26.64 -13.21 9.04
CA GLU A 64 26.25 -14.46 8.38
C GLU A 64 26.87 -14.57 6.99
N LEU A 65 26.90 -13.47 6.23
CA LEU A 65 27.55 -13.42 4.93
C LEU A 65 29.08 -13.56 5.05
N ALA A 66 29.69 -13.06 6.12
CA ALA A 66 31.10 -13.29 6.43
C ALA A 66 31.37 -14.75 6.82
N LYS A 67 30.49 -15.37 7.61
CA LYS A 67 30.58 -16.79 8.01
C LYS A 67 30.43 -17.72 6.80
N ALA A 68 29.45 -17.48 5.94
CA ALA A 68 29.27 -18.22 4.68
C ALA A 68 30.49 -18.10 3.75
N LYS A 69 31.09 -16.90 3.66
CA LYS A 69 32.34 -16.69 2.90
C LYS A 69 33.52 -17.46 3.52
N ALA A 70 33.61 -17.50 4.85
CA ALA A 70 34.65 -18.26 5.54
C ALA A 70 34.50 -19.78 5.34
N GLU A 71 33.27 -20.30 5.42
CA GLU A 71 32.96 -21.71 5.17
C GLU A 71 33.25 -22.09 3.71
N ALA A 72 32.88 -21.26 2.74
CA ALA A 72 33.21 -21.48 1.34
C ALA A 72 34.73 -21.48 1.08
N LYS A 73 35.47 -20.60 1.76
CA LYS A 73 36.94 -20.58 1.69
C LYS A 73 37.57 -21.81 2.33
N ALA A 74 37.02 -22.29 3.45
CA ALA A 74 37.45 -23.52 4.11
C ALA A 74 37.18 -24.74 3.22
N LYS A 75 36.01 -24.82 2.59
CA LYS A 75 35.65 -25.89 1.66
C LYS A 75 36.56 -25.93 0.44
N LYS A 76 36.82 -24.78 -0.21
CA LYS A 76 37.81 -24.68 -1.30
C LYS A 76 39.23 -25.08 -0.88
N LYS A 77 39.63 -24.73 0.34
CA LYS A 77 40.94 -25.15 0.89
C LYS A 77 41.00 -26.65 1.15
N ALA A 78 39.91 -27.26 1.61
CA ALA A 78 39.80 -28.70 1.81
C ALA A 78 39.82 -29.46 0.46
N GLU A 79 39.09 -28.98 -0.55
CA GLU A 79 39.10 -29.53 -1.91
C GLU A 79 40.49 -29.44 -2.55
N ALA A 80 41.18 -28.29 -2.40
CA ALA A 80 42.55 -28.13 -2.89
C ALA A 80 43.54 -29.07 -2.17
N LYS A 81 43.37 -29.30 -0.86
CA LYS A 81 44.20 -30.25 -0.10
C LYS A 81 43.93 -31.69 -0.54
N ALA A 82 42.67 -32.07 -0.74
CA ALA A 82 42.31 -33.40 -1.24
C ALA A 82 42.83 -33.65 -2.66
N ALA A 83 42.79 -32.64 -3.53
CA ALA A 83 43.37 -32.72 -4.88
C ALA A 83 44.90 -32.87 -4.84
N ALA A 84 45.58 -32.19 -3.91
CA ALA A 84 47.03 -32.33 -3.73
C ALA A 84 47.41 -33.71 -3.16
N GLU A 85 46.64 -34.26 -2.21
CA GLU A 85 46.85 -35.60 -1.68
C GLU A 85 46.56 -36.69 -2.74
N ALA A 86 45.55 -36.50 -3.59
CA ALA A 86 45.28 -37.40 -4.72
C ALA A 86 46.39 -37.37 -5.79
N ALA A 87 46.97 -36.19 -6.05
CA ALA A 87 48.12 -36.05 -6.94
C ALA A 87 49.38 -36.73 -6.36
N ALA A 88 49.63 -36.59 -5.05
CA ALA A 88 50.74 -37.26 -4.38
C ALA A 88 50.57 -38.80 -4.34
N ALA A 89 49.33 -39.29 -4.21
CA ALA A 89 49.03 -40.72 -4.29
C ALA A 89 49.22 -41.30 -5.71
N ALA A 90 48.97 -40.50 -6.76
CA ALA A 90 49.23 -40.89 -8.15
C ALA A 90 50.73 -40.96 -8.48
N GLU A 91 51.59 -40.22 -7.77
CA GLU A 91 53.04 -40.25 -7.95
C GLU A 91 53.72 -41.43 -7.21
N ALA A 92 53.03 -42.10 -6.28
CA ALA A 92 53.52 -43.28 -5.55
C ALA A 92 53.15 -44.64 -6.20
N ALA A 93 52.42 -44.64 -7.32
CA ALA A 93 52.07 -45.86 -8.04
C ALA A 93 53.24 -46.35 -8.92
N PRO A 94 53.69 -47.62 -8.80
CA PRO A 94 54.83 -48.14 -9.57
C PRO A 94 54.49 -48.25 -11.06
N LEU A 95 55.30 -47.58 -11.89
CA LEU A 95 55.23 -47.61 -13.35
C LEU A 95 55.41 -49.04 -13.91
N PRO A 96 54.56 -49.49 -14.85
CA PRO A 96 54.94 -50.56 -15.77
C PRO A 96 55.89 -50.05 -16.88
N PRO A 97 56.76 -50.90 -17.43
CA PRO A 97 57.80 -50.48 -18.35
C PRO A 97 57.23 -50.29 -19.77
N SER A 98 57.53 -49.17 -20.42
CA SER A 98 57.40 -49.09 -21.88
C SER A 98 58.59 -48.39 -22.53
N LYS A 99 58.98 -48.98 -23.66
CA LYS A 99 60.20 -48.73 -24.45
C LYS A 99 60.08 -47.44 -25.27
N LYS A 100 61.17 -46.67 -25.22
CA LYS A 100 61.87 -45.91 -26.29
C LYS A 100 61.09 -45.54 -27.57
N GLY A 101 61.15 -44.26 -27.95
CA GLY A 101 61.00 -43.87 -29.36
C GLY A 101 60.86 -42.37 -29.72
N SER A 102 61.84 -41.53 -29.35
CA SER A 102 62.35 -40.32 -30.06
C SER A 102 61.44 -39.30 -30.80
N SER A 103 61.54 -38.03 -30.31
CA SER A 103 61.74 -36.75 -31.06
C SER A 103 60.62 -36.24 -32.01
N LYS A 104 60.33 -34.94 -32.25
CA LYS A 104 60.99 -33.63 -32.04
C LYS A 104 59.97 -32.52 -32.41
N THR A 105 60.08 -31.32 -31.80
CA THR A 105 59.59 -29.97 -32.23
C THR A 105 58.07 -29.76 -32.47
N GLY A 106 57.36 -28.68 -32.07
CA GLY A 106 57.68 -27.35 -31.57
C GLY A 106 56.88 -26.27 -32.34
N SER A 107 56.03 -25.48 -31.63
CA SER A 107 55.57 -24.09 -31.91
C SER A 107 54.07 -23.80 -32.24
N ARG A 108 53.38 -23.21 -31.23
CA ARG A 108 52.47 -22.03 -31.11
C ARG A 108 51.42 -21.59 -32.19
N PRO A 109 50.39 -20.77 -31.78
CA PRO A 109 49.03 -20.71 -32.35
C PRO A 109 48.61 -19.34 -32.95
N PRO A 110 47.32 -19.15 -33.32
CA PRO A 110 46.59 -17.89 -33.06
C PRO A 110 45.17 -18.13 -32.47
N SER A 111 44.81 -17.50 -31.35
CA SER A 111 44.06 -16.23 -31.18
C SER A 111 42.56 -16.29 -31.51
N ALA A 112 41.71 -16.13 -30.49
CA ALA A 112 40.26 -15.90 -30.60
C ALA A 112 39.91 -14.50 -30.08
N GLN A 113 39.01 -13.84 -30.80
CA GLN A 113 38.54 -12.47 -30.62
C GLN A 113 37.37 -12.36 -29.63
N ALA A 114 37.31 -11.19 -29.01
CA ALA A 114 36.23 -10.67 -28.19
C ALA A 114 35.09 -10.07 -29.04
N ALA A 115 33.87 -9.98 -28.49
CA ALA A 115 33.20 -8.72 -28.12
C ALA A 115 31.68 -8.87 -27.95
N ALA A 116 31.13 -7.91 -27.20
CA ALA A 116 29.85 -7.83 -26.48
C ALA A 116 28.59 -7.50 -27.33
N PRO A 117 27.38 -7.55 -26.72
CA PRO A 117 26.07 -7.22 -27.33
C PRO A 117 25.67 -5.74 -27.11
N PRO A 118 24.50 -5.26 -27.61
CA PRO A 118 23.35 -5.12 -26.71
C PRO A 118 21.91 -5.11 -27.32
N ALA A 119 20.96 -5.35 -26.40
CA ALA A 119 19.62 -4.80 -26.15
C ALA A 119 18.78 -4.01 -27.19
N GLY A 120 17.46 -4.18 -27.08
CA GLY A 120 16.47 -3.13 -27.39
C GLY A 120 15.15 -3.66 -27.96
N ALA A 121 14.10 -3.68 -27.14
CA ALA A 121 12.73 -4.04 -27.48
C ALA A 121 11.90 -2.81 -27.81
N ASP A 122 10.85 -3.00 -28.63
CA ASP A 122 9.48 -2.49 -28.44
C ASP A 122 8.56 -3.29 -29.39
N PRO A 123 7.32 -3.63 -28.96
CA PRO A 123 6.20 -3.28 -29.83
C PRO A 123 5.00 -2.69 -29.09
N ALA A 124 4.27 -1.91 -29.88
CA ALA A 124 3.02 -1.23 -29.58
C ALA A 124 1.80 -2.16 -29.63
N ASP A 125 0.86 -1.86 -28.73
CA ASP A 125 -0.59 -1.63 -28.89
C ASP A 125 -1.42 -2.35 -29.96
N ASP A 126 -2.58 -2.80 -29.45
CA ASP A 126 -3.94 -2.72 -29.98
C ASP A 126 -4.34 -3.54 -31.21
N ASN A 127 -5.18 -4.57 -30.99
CA ASN A 127 -6.61 -4.40 -31.31
C ASN A 127 -7.49 -5.62 -30.98
N ASP A 128 -8.67 -5.27 -30.48
CA ASP A 128 -10.00 -5.82 -30.79
C ASP A 128 -10.44 -7.15 -30.16
N ASP A 129 -11.12 -6.94 -29.03
CA ASP A 129 -12.35 -7.60 -28.63
C ASP A 129 -13.33 -7.83 -29.80
N ALA A 130 -13.79 -9.06 -29.96
CA ALA A 130 -15.07 -9.36 -30.59
C ALA A 130 -15.62 -10.67 -30.02
N ASP A 131 -16.32 -10.54 -28.89
CA ASP A 131 -17.26 -11.52 -28.38
C ASP A 131 -18.38 -11.78 -29.39
N GLY A 132 -18.70 -13.06 -29.59
CA GLY A 132 -19.76 -13.50 -30.48
C GLY A 132 -20.19 -14.93 -30.16
N ASP A 133 -20.72 -15.14 -28.96
CA ASP A 133 -21.55 -16.30 -28.59
C ASP A 133 -22.81 -16.31 -29.48
N GLY A 134 -22.94 -17.40 -30.25
CA GLY A 134 -24.09 -17.68 -31.09
C GLY A 134 -24.34 -19.17 -31.20
N SER A 135 -25.12 -19.68 -30.24
CA SER A 135 -25.74 -21.01 -30.21
C SER A 135 -26.47 -21.44 -31.51
N GLY A 136 -26.51 -22.76 -31.73
CA GLY A 136 -27.45 -23.47 -32.62
C GLY A 136 -26.73 -24.19 -33.77
N GLY A 137 -26.95 -25.46 -34.08
CA GLY A 137 -28.04 -26.37 -33.79
C GLY A 137 -28.35 -27.13 -35.09
N GLY A 138 -28.21 -28.47 -35.06
CA GLY A 138 -28.86 -29.39 -35.99
C GLY A 138 -28.15 -29.68 -37.33
N GLY A 139 -28.15 -30.95 -37.71
CA GLY A 139 -27.87 -31.35 -39.10
C GLY A 139 -27.34 -32.78 -39.25
N ARG A 140 -28.25 -33.74 -39.39
CA ARG A 140 -27.97 -35.12 -39.84
C ARG A 140 -27.43 -35.11 -41.28
N GLY A 141 -26.60 -36.09 -41.62
CA GLY A 141 -26.23 -36.37 -43.00
C GLY A 141 -25.47 -37.69 -43.12
N ASP A 142 -26.20 -38.77 -43.39
CA ASP A 142 -25.71 -40.05 -43.91
C ASP A 142 -25.03 -39.86 -45.28
N GLY A 143 -24.02 -40.67 -45.58
CA GLY A 143 -23.34 -40.66 -46.87
C GLY A 143 -22.39 -41.85 -47.05
N ASP A 144 -22.95 -42.95 -47.55
CA ASP A 144 -22.25 -44.14 -48.03
C ASP A 144 -21.34 -43.87 -49.25
N GLY A 145 -20.36 -44.76 -49.43
CA GLY A 145 -19.92 -45.23 -50.76
C GLY A 145 -18.86 -44.40 -51.49
N ASP A 146 -17.64 -44.96 -51.63
CA ASP A 146 -17.27 -45.70 -52.85
C ASP A 146 -15.76 -45.93 -52.93
N GLY A 147 -15.40 -47.20 -53.13
CA GLY A 147 -14.07 -47.62 -53.53
C GLY A 147 -13.88 -47.47 -55.04
N ILE A 148 -12.67 -47.09 -55.46
CA ILE A 148 -12.24 -47.19 -56.85
C ILE A 148 -10.88 -47.90 -56.89
N LEU A 149 -10.92 -49.12 -57.40
CA LEU A 149 -9.79 -49.90 -57.92
C LEU A 149 -9.21 -49.20 -59.15
N VAL A 150 -7.89 -49.04 -59.18
CA VAL A 150 -7.14 -48.69 -60.39
C VAL A 150 -6.28 -49.90 -60.76
N GLU A 151 -6.79 -50.72 -61.67
CA GLU A 151 -6.04 -51.77 -62.37
C GLU A 151 -5.66 -51.30 -63.79
N GLU A 152 -4.40 -51.59 -64.14
CA GLU A 152 -3.91 -52.10 -65.43
C GLU A 152 -4.35 -51.41 -66.73
N TRP A 153 -3.52 -50.47 -67.23
CA TRP A 153 -3.56 -49.97 -68.62
C TRP A 153 -2.18 -49.76 -69.26
N GLU A 154 -1.14 -50.50 -68.84
CA GLU A 154 0.17 -50.45 -69.51
C GLU A 154 0.66 -51.85 -69.88
N LYS A 155 0.25 -52.32 -71.06
CA LYS A 155 1.03 -53.24 -71.91
C LYS A 155 0.32 -53.44 -73.25
N GLN A 156 0.99 -52.96 -74.31
CA GLN A 156 0.93 -53.38 -75.72
C GLN A 156 0.84 -52.16 -76.65
N VAL A 157 2.00 -51.55 -76.89
CA VAL A 157 2.29 -50.91 -78.17
C VAL A 157 3.52 -51.62 -78.71
N ASP A 158 3.35 -52.25 -79.86
CA ASP A 158 4.16 -53.35 -80.38
C ASP A 158 5.56 -52.93 -80.87
N ASP A 159 6.56 -53.75 -80.54
CA ASP A 159 7.98 -53.68 -80.95
C ASP A 159 8.22 -53.64 -82.47
N VAL A 160 7.16 -53.86 -83.27
CA VAL A 160 7.21 -53.91 -84.73
C VAL A 160 7.17 -52.49 -85.34
N GLU A 161 6.47 -51.54 -84.72
CA GLU A 161 6.42 -50.15 -85.20
C GLU A 161 7.74 -49.40 -84.93
N MET A 162 8.38 -49.66 -83.78
CA MET A 162 9.66 -49.04 -83.42
C MET A 162 10.84 -49.48 -84.32
N ARG A 163 10.74 -50.63 -85.02
CA ARG A 163 11.74 -51.03 -86.02
C ARG A 163 11.59 -50.29 -87.34
N ARG A 164 10.35 -50.09 -87.82
CA ARG A 164 10.08 -49.35 -89.07
C ARG A 164 10.48 -47.88 -88.98
N ILE A 165 10.36 -47.27 -87.80
CA ILE A 165 10.73 -45.86 -87.58
C ILE A 165 12.26 -45.66 -87.62
N ARG A 166 13.05 -46.65 -87.21
CA ARG A 166 14.53 -46.56 -87.19
C ARG A 166 15.17 -46.62 -88.57
N GLU A 167 14.50 -47.19 -89.56
CA GLU A 167 15.02 -47.29 -90.93
C GLU A 167 14.86 -45.98 -91.73
N CYS A 168 14.12 -44.99 -91.20
CA CYS A 168 13.78 -43.75 -91.89
C CYS A 168 14.60 -42.52 -91.46
N VAL A 169 15.67 -42.67 -90.68
CA VAL A 169 16.49 -41.52 -90.21
C VAL A 169 17.57 -41.17 -91.25
N PRO A 170 17.59 -39.94 -91.82
CA PRO A 170 18.62 -39.53 -92.78
C PRO A 170 20.00 -39.43 -92.14
N ARG A 171 21.02 -39.97 -92.79
CA ARG A 171 22.43 -39.91 -92.35
C ARG A 171 23.21 -38.83 -93.09
N ALA A 172 24.20 -38.23 -92.43
CA ALA A 172 25.19 -37.40 -93.10
C ALA A 172 26.07 -38.24 -94.06
N PRO A 173 26.70 -37.64 -95.08
CA PRO A 173 27.52 -38.35 -96.07
C PRO A 173 28.79 -39.01 -95.51
N ASP A 174 29.15 -38.74 -94.26
CA ASP A 174 30.24 -39.40 -93.50
C ASP A 174 29.76 -40.55 -92.59
N GLY A 175 28.45 -40.85 -92.61
CA GLY A 175 27.85 -41.96 -91.86
C GLY A 175 27.46 -41.66 -90.42
N SER A 176 27.68 -40.42 -89.94
CA SER A 176 27.28 -39.99 -88.60
C SER A 176 25.83 -39.46 -88.56
N GLU A 177 25.16 -39.59 -87.40
CA GLU A 177 23.79 -39.12 -87.21
C GLU A 177 23.77 -37.59 -87.10
N ALA A 178 23.13 -36.91 -88.06
CA ALA A 178 23.22 -35.45 -88.25
C ALA A 178 22.36 -34.61 -87.27
N LEU A 179 21.78 -35.21 -86.23
CA LEU A 179 20.92 -34.53 -85.26
C LEU A 179 21.31 -34.96 -83.84
N HIS A 180 21.79 -34.02 -83.02
CA HIS A 180 21.78 -34.21 -81.57
C HIS A 180 20.32 -34.37 -81.13
N ALA A 181 20.02 -35.51 -80.50
CA ALA A 181 18.69 -35.83 -80.03
C ALA A 181 18.16 -34.75 -79.08
N LEU A 182 17.06 -34.09 -79.46
CA LEU A 182 16.20 -33.43 -78.49
C LEU A 182 15.78 -34.49 -77.45
N PRO A 183 15.82 -34.17 -76.13
CA PRO A 183 15.44 -35.12 -75.10
C PRO A 183 14.04 -35.63 -75.41
N SER A 184 13.85 -36.95 -75.41
CA SER A 184 12.55 -37.56 -75.71
C SER A 184 11.46 -36.91 -74.85
N PRO A 185 10.21 -36.77 -75.32
CA PRO A 185 9.12 -36.16 -74.54
C PRO A 185 8.94 -36.79 -73.14
N THR A 186 9.37 -38.04 -72.98
CA THR A 186 9.45 -38.76 -71.69
C THR A 186 10.48 -38.19 -70.70
N SER A 187 11.63 -37.68 -71.16
CA SER A 187 12.68 -37.13 -70.29
C SER A 187 12.32 -35.75 -69.71
N LEU A 188 11.68 -34.89 -70.50
CA LEU A 188 11.15 -33.59 -70.03
C LEU A 188 9.95 -33.80 -69.08
N ALA A 189 9.06 -34.75 -69.38
CA ALA A 189 7.97 -35.12 -68.49
C ALA A 189 8.47 -35.65 -67.13
N LEU A 190 9.55 -36.45 -67.12
CA LEU A 190 10.18 -36.93 -65.89
C LEU A 190 10.84 -35.79 -65.09
N ALA A 191 11.52 -34.85 -65.76
CA ALA A 191 12.12 -33.69 -65.11
C ALA A 191 11.05 -32.79 -64.46
N LEU A 192 9.94 -32.53 -65.16
CA LEU A 192 8.81 -31.77 -64.61
C LEU A 192 8.13 -32.49 -63.45
N ARG A 193 7.88 -33.80 -63.55
CA ARG A 193 7.32 -34.58 -62.43
C ARG A 193 8.23 -34.55 -61.19
N ARG A 194 9.55 -34.64 -61.37
CA ARG A 194 10.52 -34.51 -60.28
C ARG A 194 10.48 -33.11 -59.66
N LEU A 195 10.46 -32.07 -60.48
CA LEU A 195 10.40 -30.69 -60.00
C LEU A 195 9.09 -30.38 -59.25
N VAL A 196 7.97 -30.87 -59.76
CA VAL A 196 6.67 -30.76 -59.05
C VAL A 196 6.69 -31.54 -57.74
N ALA A 197 7.27 -32.75 -57.71
CA ALA A 197 7.38 -33.54 -56.49
C ALA A 197 8.33 -32.90 -55.44
N THR A 198 9.44 -32.30 -55.86
CA THR A 198 10.35 -31.61 -54.93
C THR A 198 9.69 -30.34 -54.38
N LEU A 199 9.06 -29.53 -55.23
CA LEU A 199 8.37 -28.32 -54.79
C LEU A 199 7.18 -28.62 -53.88
N SER A 200 6.44 -29.71 -54.13
CA SER A 200 5.34 -30.11 -53.26
C SER A 200 5.84 -30.57 -51.89
N ILE A 201 6.93 -31.35 -51.83
CA ILE A 201 7.57 -31.75 -50.57
C ILE A 201 8.06 -30.52 -49.80
N GLU A 202 8.79 -29.61 -50.44
CA GLU A 202 9.27 -28.37 -49.83
C GLU A 202 8.11 -27.51 -49.29
N PHE A 203 7.03 -27.41 -50.06
CA PHE A 203 5.81 -26.73 -49.63
C PHE A 203 5.19 -27.38 -48.39
N TYR A 204 5.07 -28.71 -48.35
CA TYR A 204 4.54 -29.43 -47.19
C TYR A 204 5.43 -29.28 -45.96
N GLU A 205 6.75 -29.30 -46.12
CA GLU A 205 7.69 -29.07 -45.02
C GLU A 205 7.56 -27.66 -44.46
N LEU A 206 7.58 -26.63 -45.32
CA LEU A 206 7.37 -25.24 -44.92
C LEU A 206 6.02 -25.03 -44.24
N HIS A 207 4.95 -25.58 -44.81
CA HIS A 207 3.60 -25.48 -44.26
C HIS A 207 3.51 -26.18 -42.90
N SER A 208 4.05 -27.40 -42.77
CA SER A 208 4.04 -28.13 -41.50
C SER A 208 4.86 -27.43 -40.40
N ASN A 209 5.98 -26.80 -40.76
CA ASN A 209 6.79 -26.01 -39.83
C ASN A 209 6.05 -24.74 -39.39
N ALA A 210 5.37 -24.05 -40.32
CA ALA A 210 4.55 -22.89 -40.00
C ALA A 210 3.37 -23.23 -39.09
N MET A 211 2.67 -24.35 -39.35
CA MET A 211 1.58 -24.83 -38.51
C MET A 211 2.06 -25.24 -37.11
N ARG A 212 3.22 -25.90 -37.01
CA ARG A 212 3.85 -26.19 -35.72
C ARG A 212 4.21 -24.92 -34.95
N ALA A 213 4.82 -23.93 -35.61
CA ALA A 213 5.16 -22.66 -34.98
C ALA A 213 3.91 -21.91 -34.49
N ARG A 214 2.83 -21.93 -35.27
CA ARG A 214 1.55 -21.34 -34.87
C ARG A 214 0.95 -22.05 -33.65
N ALA A 215 0.86 -23.37 -33.69
CA ALA A 215 0.34 -24.17 -32.57
C ALA A 215 1.12 -23.92 -31.28
N THR A 216 2.46 -23.82 -31.35
CA THR A 216 3.28 -23.52 -30.17
C THR A 216 3.03 -22.11 -29.60
N LYS A 217 2.73 -21.12 -30.46
CA LYS A 217 2.39 -19.76 -30.02
C LYS A 217 1.03 -19.72 -29.35
N GLU A 218 0.03 -20.37 -29.94
CA GLU A 218 -1.33 -20.47 -29.38
C GLU A 218 -1.30 -21.21 -28.02
N GLU A 219 -0.54 -22.30 -27.92
CA GLU A 219 -0.35 -23.02 -26.65
C GLU A 219 0.30 -22.12 -25.57
N GLN A 220 1.31 -21.33 -25.93
CA GLN A 220 1.96 -20.40 -25.01
C GLN A 220 1.01 -19.28 -24.55
N ALA A 221 0.22 -18.73 -25.47
CA ALA A 221 -0.77 -17.70 -25.15
C ALA A 221 -1.86 -18.24 -24.20
N LEU A 222 -2.44 -19.40 -24.52
CA LEU A 222 -3.44 -20.06 -23.67
C LEU A 222 -2.88 -20.41 -22.29
N LYS A 223 -1.62 -20.88 -22.22
CA LYS A 223 -0.96 -21.12 -20.94
C LYS A 223 -0.81 -19.84 -20.13
N ALA A 224 -0.40 -18.73 -20.75
CA ALA A 224 -0.25 -17.45 -20.07
C ALA A 224 -1.59 -16.93 -19.53
N GLU A 225 -2.65 -17.00 -20.34
CA GLU A 225 -4.01 -16.59 -19.98
C GLU A 225 -4.58 -17.44 -18.83
N LEU A 226 -4.47 -18.77 -18.94
CA LEU A 226 -4.89 -19.68 -17.87
C LEU A 226 -4.08 -19.47 -16.58
N THR A 227 -2.80 -19.12 -16.68
CA THR A 227 -2.00 -18.79 -15.49
C THR A 227 -2.45 -17.46 -14.86
N SER A 228 -2.78 -16.43 -15.64
CA SER A 228 -3.30 -15.18 -15.08
C SER A 228 -4.67 -15.38 -14.41
N GLU A 229 -5.58 -16.14 -15.05
CA GLU A 229 -6.87 -16.46 -14.43
C GLU A 229 -6.71 -17.26 -13.14
N LEU A 230 -5.79 -18.23 -13.13
CA LEU A 230 -5.48 -19.01 -11.93
C LEU A 230 -4.96 -18.09 -10.82
N ASP A 231 -4.03 -17.19 -11.12
CA ASP A 231 -3.46 -16.25 -10.15
C ASP A 231 -4.53 -15.31 -9.59
N GLU A 232 -5.43 -14.80 -10.43
CA GLU A 232 -6.57 -13.98 -10.00
C GLU A 232 -7.52 -14.75 -9.08
N ARG A 233 -7.88 -15.99 -9.44
CA ARG A 233 -8.72 -16.86 -8.61
C ARG A 233 -8.02 -17.20 -7.29
N LEU A 234 -6.71 -17.46 -7.31
CA LEU A 234 -5.92 -17.70 -6.11
C LEU A 234 -5.86 -16.46 -5.22
N LEU A 235 -5.73 -15.26 -5.79
CA LEU A 235 -5.81 -14.00 -5.03
C LEU A 235 -7.21 -13.77 -4.43
N ALA A 236 -8.26 -14.08 -5.16
CA ALA A 236 -9.64 -13.98 -4.67
C ALA A 236 -9.94 -15.00 -3.55
N HIS A 237 -9.39 -16.21 -3.67
CA HIS A 237 -9.56 -17.33 -2.73
C HIS A 237 -8.52 -17.43 -1.64
N ARG A 238 -7.49 -16.56 -1.63
CA ARG A 238 -6.56 -16.49 -0.50
C ARG A 238 -7.40 -16.34 0.76
N PRO A 239 -7.27 -17.27 1.73
CA PRO A 239 -8.00 -17.13 2.98
C PRO A 239 -7.73 -15.72 3.48
N ARG A 240 -8.79 -15.01 3.88
CA ARG A 240 -8.76 -13.60 4.25
C ARG A 240 -8.72 -13.40 5.77
N PRO A 241 -7.85 -14.06 6.56
CA PRO A 241 -7.78 -13.75 7.99
C PRO A 241 -7.31 -12.29 8.15
N TYR A 242 -6.35 -11.85 7.34
CA TYR A 242 -5.82 -10.48 7.43
C TYR A 242 -6.72 -9.39 6.87
N ARG A 243 -7.49 -9.63 5.79
CA ARG A 243 -8.28 -8.56 5.17
C ARG A 243 -9.48 -8.17 6.05
N VAL A 244 -10.15 -9.16 6.66
CA VAL A 244 -11.23 -8.89 7.61
C VAL A 244 -10.67 -8.20 8.85
N GLU A 245 -9.50 -8.62 9.34
CA GLU A 245 -8.83 -7.96 10.47
C GLU A 245 -8.41 -6.52 10.16
N THR A 246 -7.83 -6.24 8.99
CA THR A 246 -7.48 -4.86 8.57
C THR A 246 -8.71 -4.02 8.30
N ASP A 247 -9.72 -4.54 7.60
CA ASP A 247 -10.93 -3.79 7.30
C ASP A 247 -11.67 -3.43 8.62
N MET A 248 -11.77 -4.37 9.57
CA MET A 248 -12.30 -4.10 10.90
C MET A 248 -11.44 -3.12 11.71
N PHE A 249 -10.12 -3.20 11.61
CA PHE A 249 -9.21 -2.27 12.27
C PHE A 249 -9.35 -0.85 11.72
N ASP A 250 -9.41 -0.71 10.39
CA ASP A 250 -9.54 0.57 9.71
C ASP A 250 -10.89 1.23 10.01
N GLU A 251 -11.98 0.45 9.98
CA GLU A 251 -13.30 0.91 10.42
C GLU A 251 -13.28 1.36 11.87
N ARG A 252 -12.71 0.53 12.77
CA ARG A 252 -12.62 0.87 14.19
C ARG A 252 -11.76 2.11 14.45
N HIS A 253 -10.67 2.25 13.70
CA HIS A 253 -9.79 3.40 13.78
C HIS A 253 -10.51 4.68 13.33
N ALA A 254 -11.25 4.61 12.21
CA ALA A 254 -12.06 5.72 11.72
C ALA A 254 -13.15 6.13 12.73
N GLU A 255 -13.79 5.16 13.40
CA GLU A 255 -14.75 5.44 14.48
C GLU A 255 -14.12 6.18 15.66
N ILE A 256 -12.96 5.72 16.15
CA ILE A 256 -12.23 6.36 17.25
C ILE A 256 -11.85 7.79 16.88
N MET A 257 -11.37 8.02 15.65
CA MET A 257 -11.08 9.37 15.17
C MET A 257 -12.33 10.24 15.12
N ALA A 258 -13.46 9.69 14.66
CA ALA A 258 -14.74 10.41 14.66
C ALA A 258 -15.23 10.75 16.09
N HIS A 259 -14.98 9.91 17.10
CA HIS A 259 -15.25 10.24 18.51
C HIS A 259 -14.38 11.41 18.98
N ARG A 260 -13.07 11.35 18.73
CA ARG A 260 -12.11 12.41 19.07
C ARG A 260 -12.49 13.74 18.42
N GLU A 261 -12.81 13.73 17.13
CA GLU A 261 -13.22 14.95 16.45
C GLU A 261 -14.51 15.54 17.02
N ARG A 262 -15.50 14.69 17.36
CA ARG A 262 -16.72 15.15 18.03
C ARG A 262 -16.40 15.82 19.37
N PHE A 263 -15.50 15.23 20.16
CA PHE A 263 -15.05 15.81 21.42
C PHE A 263 -14.37 17.17 21.21
N VAL A 264 -13.41 17.27 20.28
CA VAL A 264 -12.69 18.52 19.98
C VAL A 264 -13.65 19.61 19.47
N ARG A 265 -14.65 19.25 18.65
CA ARG A 265 -15.68 20.20 18.20
C ARG A 265 -16.49 20.74 19.39
N HIS A 266 -16.88 19.87 20.32
CA HIS A 266 -17.59 20.27 21.53
C HIS A 266 -16.74 21.18 22.42
N GLU A 267 -15.47 20.82 22.65
CA GLU A 267 -14.52 21.65 23.42
C GLU A 267 -14.37 23.05 22.81
N LYS A 268 -14.22 23.15 21.48
CA LYS A 268 -14.19 24.43 20.77
C LYS A 268 -15.49 25.22 20.94
N ALA A 269 -16.65 24.56 20.88
CA ALA A 269 -17.94 25.20 21.07
C ALA A 269 -18.13 25.73 22.50
N VAL A 270 -17.67 24.98 23.51
CA VAL A 270 -17.66 25.43 24.90
C VAL A 270 -16.71 26.60 25.10
N ALA A 271 -15.50 26.55 24.55
CA ALA A 271 -14.54 27.66 24.60
C ALA A 271 -15.09 28.94 23.94
N ALA A 272 -15.76 28.82 22.80
CA ALA A 272 -16.40 29.95 22.13
C ALA A 272 -17.52 30.55 22.99
N ARG A 273 -18.34 29.71 23.63
CA ARG A 273 -19.39 30.17 24.58
C ARG A 273 -18.78 30.87 25.79
N ARG A 274 -17.74 30.31 26.40
CA ARG A 274 -17.00 30.95 27.51
C ARG A 274 -16.49 32.33 27.11
N LYS A 275 -15.91 32.48 25.91
CA LYS A 275 -15.45 33.77 25.39
C LYS A 275 -16.59 34.78 25.22
N ALA A 276 -17.75 34.35 24.70
CA ALA A 276 -18.92 35.22 24.55
C ALA A 276 -19.45 35.68 25.92
N VAL A 277 -19.51 34.78 26.90
CA VAL A 277 -19.90 35.11 28.28
C VAL A 277 -18.91 36.11 28.89
N ALA A 278 -17.60 35.88 28.76
CA ALA A 278 -16.58 36.81 29.25
C ALA A 278 -16.77 38.21 28.66
N SER A 279 -16.98 38.31 27.34
CA SER A 279 -17.23 39.61 26.70
C SER A 279 -18.51 40.31 27.19
N HIS A 280 -19.53 39.53 27.52
CA HIS A 280 -20.79 40.06 28.05
C HIS A 280 -20.61 40.59 29.46
N LEU A 281 -19.90 39.85 30.32
CA LEU A 281 -19.55 40.29 31.68
C LEU A 281 -18.67 41.54 31.64
N ASP A 282 -17.68 41.59 30.76
CA ASP A 282 -16.83 42.78 30.56
C ASP A 282 -17.65 44.02 30.16
N ALA A 283 -18.65 43.86 29.29
CA ALA A 283 -19.55 44.95 28.93
C ALA A 283 -20.37 45.42 30.15
N GLN A 284 -20.89 44.47 30.94
CA GLN A 284 -21.64 44.79 32.15
C GLN A 284 -20.79 45.50 33.22
N MET A 285 -19.51 45.15 33.34
CA MET A 285 -18.55 45.82 34.21
C MET A 285 -18.27 47.26 33.77
N ARG A 286 -18.05 47.50 32.48
CA ARG A 286 -17.84 48.87 31.95
C ARG A 286 -19.03 49.79 32.23
N GLU A 287 -20.25 49.29 32.07
CA GLU A 287 -21.45 50.05 32.41
C GLU A 287 -21.55 50.32 33.93
N SER A 288 -21.05 49.43 34.79
CA SER A 288 -20.95 49.70 36.24
C SER A 288 -19.93 50.81 36.53
N ASP A 289 -18.79 50.82 35.84
CA ASP A 289 -17.79 51.90 35.94
C ASP A 289 -18.37 53.25 35.50
N GLU A 290 -19.27 53.27 34.50
CA GLU A 290 -19.97 54.48 34.09
C GLU A 290 -20.93 55.00 35.16
N ILE A 291 -21.66 54.10 35.85
CA ILE A 291 -22.50 54.47 36.99
C ILE A 291 -21.64 55.07 38.11
N GLU A 292 -20.46 54.52 38.37
CA GLU A 292 -19.52 55.08 39.34
C GLU A 292 -19.02 56.46 38.93
N LYS A 293 -18.57 56.64 37.69
CA LYS A 293 -18.12 57.95 37.16
C LYS A 293 -19.22 59.00 37.21
N THR A 294 -20.45 58.64 36.88
CA THR A 294 -21.59 59.57 36.95
C THR A 294 -21.95 59.92 38.39
N HIS A 295 -21.80 59.00 39.34
CA HIS A 295 -21.96 59.29 40.76
C HIS A 295 -20.84 60.21 41.29
N LEU A 296 -19.58 59.93 40.95
CA LEU A 296 -18.43 60.76 41.35
C LEU A 296 -18.53 62.19 40.83
N SER A 297 -18.84 62.37 39.54
CA SER A 297 -19.05 63.71 38.97
C SER A 297 -20.20 64.48 39.65
N LYS A 298 -21.31 63.81 39.98
CA LYS A 298 -22.41 64.42 40.75
C LYS A 298 -21.97 64.78 42.18
N LEU A 299 -21.18 63.94 42.85
CA LEU A 299 -20.62 64.28 44.16
C LEU A 299 -19.64 65.46 44.09
N GLU A 300 -18.81 65.54 43.05
CA GLU A 300 -17.90 66.67 42.83
C GLU A 300 -18.65 67.98 42.61
N THR A 301 -19.74 67.97 41.84
CA THR A 301 -20.59 69.17 41.68
C THR A 301 -21.23 69.61 42.99
N LEU A 302 -21.72 68.68 43.82
CA LEU A 302 -22.22 68.99 45.16
C LEU A 302 -21.11 69.50 46.09
N ARG A 303 -19.90 68.95 46.00
CA ARG A 303 -18.73 69.40 46.75
C ARG A 303 -18.32 70.82 46.36
N ALA A 304 -18.32 71.13 45.06
CA ALA A 304 -18.06 72.48 44.55
C ALA A 304 -19.13 73.48 45.03
N ALA A 305 -20.41 73.07 45.05
CA ALA A 305 -21.49 73.89 45.60
C ALA A 305 -21.32 74.14 47.10
N LEU A 306 -20.83 73.16 47.87
CA LEU A 306 -20.54 73.31 49.30
C LEU A 306 -19.40 74.31 49.56
N GLY A 307 -18.40 74.36 48.68
CA GLY A 307 -17.24 75.26 48.77
C GLY A 307 -17.50 76.70 48.32
N HIS A 308 -18.71 77.04 47.88
CA HIS A 308 -19.02 78.39 47.42
C HIS A 308 -19.39 79.31 48.61
N ASP A 309 -18.68 80.44 48.76
CA ASP A 309 -18.81 81.38 49.90
C ASP A 309 -20.24 81.89 50.18
N LYS A 310 -21.14 81.79 49.21
CA LYS A 310 -22.56 82.19 49.30
C LYS A 310 -23.46 81.14 49.98
N ASN A 311 -22.98 79.91 50.18
CA ASN A 311 -23.75 78.79 50.71
C ASN A 311 -23.53 78.54 52.22
N THR A 312 -23.35 79.60 53.01
CA THR A 312 -23.12 79.54 54.47
C THR A 312 -24.40 79.42 55.30
N HIS A 313 -25.57 79.53 54.69
CA HIS A 313 -26.84 79.42 55.39
C HIS A 313 -27.16 77.95 55.77
N THR A 314 -27.69 77.76 56.97
CA THR A 314 -28.05 76.42 57.49
C THR A 314 -29.07 75.70 56.61
N SER A 315 -30.01 76.43 56.00
CA SER A 315 -31.01 75.87 55.08
C SER A 315 -30.40 75.35 53.77
N THR A 316 -29.40 76.04 53.21
CA THR A 316 -28.70 75.59 51.98
C THR A 316 -27.83 74.38 52.24
N LEU A 317 -27.15 74.33 53.39
CA LEU A 317 -26.35 73.17 53.81
C LEU A 317 -27.22 71.93 54.06
N GLN A 318 -28.37 72.09 54.71
CA GLN A 318 -29.33 71.00 54.90
C GLN A 318 -29.90 70.47 53.58
N ARG A 319 -30.16 71.34 52.60
CA ARG A 319 -30.58 70.93 51.26
C ARG A 319 -29.50 70.10 50.56
N LEU A 320 -28.26 70.59 50.54
CA LEU A 320 -27.12 69.87 49.92
C LEU A 320 -26.86 68.52 50.59
N ALA A 321 -26.99 68.43 51.93
CA ALA A 321 -26.85 67.17 52.64
C ALA A 321 -27.95 66.15 52.27
N ARG A 322 -29.20 66.60 52.10
CA ARG A 322 -30.31 65.76 51.64
C ARG A 322 -30.11 65.31 50.19
N GLU A 323 -29.65 66.21 49.31
CA GLU A 323 -29.33 65.87 47.92
C GLU A 323 -28.19 64.85 47.83
N ALA A 324 -27.12 65.03 48.60
CA ALA A 324 -26.02 64.06 48.67
C ALA A 324 -26.49 62.69 49.19
N GLY A 325 -27.31 62.67 50.24
CA GLY A 325 -27.89 61.43 50.78
C GLY A 325 -28.80 60.72 49.78
N ALA A 326 -29.65 61.46 49.06
CA ALA A 326 -30.51 60.91 48.02
C ALA A 326 -29.68 60.35 46.85
N LEU A 327 -28.66 61.08 46.38
CA LEU A 327 -27.76 60.61 45.32
C LEU A 327 -27.04 59.33 45.74
N HIS A 328 -26.48 59.29 46.95
CA HIS A 328 -25.78 58.11 47.44
C HIS A 328 -26.71 56.90 47.54
N SER A 329 -27.93 57.07 48.08
CA SER A 329 -28.93 56.00 48.13
C SER A 329 -29.30 55.50 46.72
N THR A 330 -29.49 56.39 45.75
CA THR A 330 -29.78 55.97 44.36
C THR A 330 -28.61 55.23 43.72
N TYR A 331 -27.37 55.63 44.00
CA TYR A 331 -26.17 54.94 43.52
C TYR A 331 -26.03 53.55 44.12
N VAL A 332 -26.18 53.42 45.44
CA VAL A 332 -26.11 52.13 46.13
C VAL A 332 -27.17 51.17 45.58
N HIS A 333 -28.42 51.61 45.44
CA HIS A 333 -29.48 50.77 44.86
C HIS A 333 -29.19 50.37 43.41
N ALA A 334 -28.69 51.30 42.59
CA ALA A 334 -28.32 50.98 41.20
C ALA A 334 -27.16 49.97 41.13
N LEU A 335 -26.15 50.13 42.00
CA LEU A 335 -24.99 49.25 42.07
C LEU A 335 -25.39 47.85 42.58
N GLU A 336 -26.17 47.76 43.64
CA GLU A 336 -26.67 46.49 44.19
C GLU A 336 -27.53 45.73 43.16
N ALA A 337 -28.45 46.43 42.49
CA ALA A 337 -29.28 45.83 41.44
C ALA A 337 -28.41 45.27 40.30
N ARG A 338 -27.33 45.97 39.95
CA ARG A 338 -26.44 45.59 38.86
C ARG A 338 -25.49 44.46 39.24
N LEU A 339 -24.89 44.49 40.42
CA LEU A 339 -24.11 43.37 40.96
C LEU A 339 -24.97 42.11 41.09
N GLY A 340 -26.22 42.26 41.55
CA GLY A 340 -27.18 41.15 41.59
C GLY A 340 -27.58 40.62 40.21
N ALA A 341 -27.61 41.46 39.18
CA ALA A 341 -27.81 41.03 37.79
C ALA A 341 -26.58 40.31 37.23
N LEU A 342 -25.38 40.85 37.46
CA LEU A 342 -24.10 40.28 37.03
C LEU A 342 -23.90 38.88 37.61
N ARG A 343 -24.17 38.71 38.92
CA ARG A 343 -24.08 37.42 39.60
C ARG A 343 -25.03 36.38 39.02
N ARG A 344 -26.29 36.76 38.75
CA ARG A 344 -27.26 35.85 38.14
C ARG A 344 -26.86 35.47 36.70
N ALA A 345 -26.36 36.44 35.94
CA ALA A 345 -25.92 36.20 34.56
C ALA A 345 -24.72 35.26 34.50
N SER A 346 -23.75 35.41 35.42
CA SER A 346 -22.60 34.50 35.51
C SER A 346 -23.03 33.10 35.94
N GLU A 347 -23.84 32.97 37.00
CA GLU A 347 -24.38 31.68 37.47
C GLU A 347 -25.14 30.94 36.36
N GLN A 348 -26.03 31.63 35.62
CA GLN A 348 -26.76 31.05 34.49
C GLN A 348 -25.83 30.60 33.35
N ALA A 349 -24.79 31.38 33.06
CA ALA A 349 -23.84 31.03 32.01
C ALA A 349 -23.00 29.80 32.38
N PHE A 350 -22.59 29.67 33.65
CA PHE A 350 -21.90 28.48 34.14
C PHE A 350 -22.80 27.24 34.09
N GLU A 351 -24.05 27.37 34.53
CA GLU A 351 -25.00 26.27 34.50
C GLU A 351 -25.27 25.80 33.07
N ALA A 352 -25.47 26.72 32.12
CA ALA A 352 -25.67 26.37 30.71
C ALA A 352 -24.46 25.62 30.09
N VAL A 353 -23.23 25.93 30.52
CA VAL A 353 -22.03 25.20 30.09
C VAL A 353 -22.01 23.80 30.69
N ARG A 354 -22.34 23.66 31.98
CA ARG A 354 -22.43 22.35 32.66
C ARG A 354 -23.52 21.46 32.07
N GLU A 355 -24.70 22.01 31.81
CA GLU A 355 -25.79 21.30 31.13
C GLU A 355 -25.34 20.84 29.74
N SER A 356 -24.70 21.70 28.95
CA SER A 356 -24.18 21.32 27.64
C SER A 356 -23.11 20.21 27.72
N ASN A 357 -22.29 20.18 28.78
CA ASN A 357 -21.32 19.12 29.02
C ASN A 357 -21.98 17.81 29.45
N ALA A 358 -23.00 17.88 30.31
CA ALA A 358 -23.78 16.73 30.74
C ALA A 358 -24.56 16.09 29.57
N ASP A 359 -25.21 16.90 28.75
CA ASP A 359 -25.90 16.45 27.54
C ASP A 359 -24.93 15.78 26.56
N PHE A 360 -23.74 16.36 26.38
CA PHE A 360 -22.71 15.77 25.53
C PHE A 360 -22.20 14.44 26.10
N ALA A 361 -21.95 14.36 27.41
CA ALA A 361 -21.56 13.12 28.08
C ALA A 361 -22.64 12.03 27.99
N ALA A 362 -23.93 12.40 27.98
CA ALA A 362 -25.03 11.46 27.78
C ALA A 362 -25.07 10.82 26.38
N THR A 363 -24.39 11.43 25.39
CA THR A 363 -24.25 10.85 24.05
C THR A 363 -23.28 9.66 24.01
N PHE A 364 -22.40 9.53 25.02
CA PHE A 364 -21.40 8.46 25.12
C PHE A 364 -22.02 7.14 25.58
N LYS A 365 -22.85 6.55 24.72
CA LYS A 365 -23.49 5.26 25.00
C LYS A 365 -22.51 4.11 24.72
N PRO A 366 -22.32 3.18 25.68
CA PRO A 366 -21.51 1.98 25.45
C PRO A 366 -22.22 1.00 24.51
N PHE A 367 -21.46 0.06 23.93
CA PHE A 367 -21.98 -0.99 23.04
C PHE A 367 -23.13 -1.80 23.63
N GLU A 368 -23.07 -2.14 24.93
CA GLU A 368 -24.13 -2.88 25.63
C GLU A 368 -25.50 -2.19 25.58
N LYS A 369 -25.51 -0.86 25.41
CA LYS A 369 -26.71 -0.03 25.31
C LYS A 369 -27.02 0.38 23.87
N GLY A 370 -26.40 -0.27 22.88
CA GLY A 370 -26.55 0.04 21.46
C GLY A 370 -25.82 1.30 20.99
N GLY A 371 -24.78 1.72 21.73
CA GLY A 371 -23.90 2.81 21.30
C GLY A 371 -22.62 2.33 20.62
N VAL A 372 -21.73 3.28 20.30
CA VAL A 372 -20.49 3.04 19.51
C VAL A 372 -19.22 3.24 20.36
N PHE A 373 -19.38 3.71 21.60
CA PHE A 373 -18.25 4.03 22.48
C PHE A 373 -17.75 2.80 23.23
N ASN A 374 -16.43 2.73 23.39
CA ASN A 374 -15.83 1.86 24.39
C ASN A 374 -16.04 2.46 25.80
N SER A 375 -16.19 1.63 26.83
CA SER A 375 -16.38 2.09 28.22
C SER A 375 -15.21 2.94 28.69
N GLU A 376 -13.98 2.48 28.46
CA GLU A 376 -12.76 3.21 28.83
C GLU A 376 -12.63 4.56 28.12
N GLU A 377 -13.00 4.63 26.83
CA GLU A 377 -12.97 5.86 26.04
C GLU A 377 -14.00 6.86 26.54
N ALA A 378 -15.24 6.40 26.77
CA ALA A 378 -16.30 7.23 27.31
C ALA A 378 -15.93 7.79 28.68
N ASP A 379 -15.30 6.99 29.54
CA ASP A 379 -14.90 7.41 30.88
C ASP A 379 -13.74 8.41 30.83
N ARG A 380 -12.76 8.24 29.93
CA ARG A 380 -11.72 9.26 29.69
C ARG A 380 -12.32 10.59 29.26
N PHE A 381 -13.28 10.60 28.33
CA PHE A 381 -13.95 11.85 27.91
C PHE A 381 -14.76 12.48 29.03
N LYS A 382 -15.47 11.69 29.85
CA LYS A 382 -16.18 12.20 31.03
C LYS A 382 -15.23 12.82 32.04
N GLN A 383 -14.12 12.15 32.36
CA GLN A 383 -13.10 12.68 33.27
C GLN A 383 -12.54 14.01 32.77
N ARG A 384 -12.28 14.13 31.46
CA ARG A 384 -11.80 15.38 30.87
C ARG A 384 -12.84 16.49 30.93
N LEU A 385 -14.13 16.19 30.73
CA LEU A 385 -15.21 17.18 30.92
C LEU A 385 -15.34 17.60 32.38
N GLN A 386 -15.25 16.65 33.32
CA GLN A 386 -15.28 16.93 34.75
C GLN A 386 -14.11 17.84 35.18
N ALA A 387 -12.89 17.55 34.70
CA ALA A 387 -11.74 18.42 34.94
C ALA A 387 -11.97 19.84 34.43
N LEU A 388 -12.54 20.01 33.22
CA LEU A 388 -12.87 21.34 32.67
C LEU A 388 -13.95 22.07 33.47
N ASP A 389 -14.87 21.35 34.10
CA ASP A 389 -15.92 21.90 34.96
C ASP A 389 -15.39 22.25 36.37
N GLU A 390 -14.46 21.46 36.90
CA GLU A 390 -13.74 21.71 38.16
C GLU A 390 -12.78 22.88 38.05
N GLU A 391 -12.02 22.98 36.95
CA GLU A 391 -11.19 24.15 36.62
C GLU A 391 -12.04 25.42 36.54
N ALA A 392 -13.22 25.34 35.90
CA ALA A 392 -14.13 26.47 35.84
C ALA A 392 -14.69 26.84 37.23
N ALA A 393 -14.99 25.85 38.07
CA ALA A 393 -15.50 26.08 39.42
C ALA A 393 -14.44 26.67 40.36
N THR A 394 -13.19 26.20 40.28
CA THR A 394 -12.07 26.72 41.07
C THR A 394 -11.66 28.12 40.62
N ALA A 395 -11.66 28.39 39.31
CA ALA A 395 -11.46 29.75 38.79
C ALA A 395 -12.54 30.73 39.28
N ALA A 396 -13.80 30.27 39.40
CA ALA A 396 -14.89 31.08 39.94
C ALA A 396 -14.82 31.28 41.46
N ALA A 397 -14.20 30.37 42.21
CA ALA A 397 -14.05 30.46 43.66
C ALA A 397 -12.78 31.19 44.13
N GLY A 398 -11.79 31.35 43.24
CA GLY A 398 -10.53 32.06 43.51
C GLY A 398 -10.55 33.56 43.19
N GLN A 399 -11.67 34.08 42.68
CA GLN A 399 -11.96 35.52 42.52
C GLN A 399 -12.92 35.97 43.62
#